data_AF-A0A8T0EDF8-F1
#
_entry.id   AF-A0A8T0EDF8-F1
#
_cell.length_a   1.000
_cell.length_b   1.000
_cell.length_c   1.000
_cell.angle_alpha   90.00
_cell.angle_beta   90.00
_cell.angle_gamma   90.00
#
_symmetry.space_group_name_H-M   'P 1'
#
loop_
_entity.id
_entity.type
_entity.pdbx_description
1 polymer ?
#
loop_
_entity_poly.entity_id
_entity_poly.type
_entity_poly.pdbx_seq_one_letter_code
_entity_poly.pdbx_strand_id
1 'polypeptide(L)'
;MTDNANKYIEHLHPLRLAFEYEPDIEYSAHPNVLIDAMDKECPNCHALKFTHESAGMCRASGKVQLPEIETPPEPLNDLLIGTDPDSNLFLKPIRTFNSCF
;
A
#
# COMPACT_ATOMS: atom_id res chain seq x y z
N MET A 1 -28.91 17.37 24.48
CA MET A 1 -28.78 15.98 24.97
C MET A 1 -27.82 15.25 24.05
N THR A 2 -26.54 15.62 24.08
CA THR A 2 -25.48 15.05 23.25
C THR A 2 -24.31 14.69 24.18
N ASP A 3 -24.61 13.84 25.17
CA ASP A 3 -23.65 13.30 26.14
C ASP A 3 -23.42 11.79 25.93
N ASN A 4 -23.94 11.22 24.84
CA ASN A 4 -23.89 9.77 24.65
C ASN A 4 -22.71 9.32 23.79
N ALA A 5 -22.17 10.14 22.88
CA ALA A 5 -21.05 9.75 22.01
C ALA A 5 -19.72 9.61 22.78
N ASN A 6 -19.47 10.49 23.74
CA ASN A 6 -18.22 10.48 24.53
C ASN A 6 -18.12 9.29 25.48
N LYS A 7 -19.24 8.63 25.81
CA LYS A 7 -19.24 7.48 26.72
C LYS A 7 -18.85 6.17 26.03
N TYR A 8 -18.98 6.07 24.71
CA TYR A 8 -18.64 4.84 23.97
C TYR A 8 -17.16 4.73 23.61
N ILE A 9 -16.41 5.83 23.67
CA ILE A 9 -14.99 5.84 23.27
C ILE A 9 -14.08 5.36 24.42
N GLU A 10 -14.45 5.56 25.69
CA GLU A 10 -13.61 5.17 26.83
C GLU A 10 -13.55 3.66 27.12
N HIS A 11 -14.38 2.83 26.47
CA HIS A 11 -14.48 1.39 26.76
C HIS A 11 -14.28 0.46 25.56
N LEU A 12 -13.96 0.99 24.38
CA LEU A 12 -13.66 0.16 23.21
C LEU A 12 -12.16 -0.08 23.09
N HIS A 13 -11.79 -1.35 23.16
CA HIS A 13 -10.43 -1.84 22.91
C HIS A 13 -9.90 -1.24 21.59
N PRO A 14 -8.73 -0.55 21.58
CA PRO A 14 -8.23 0.21 20.43
C PRO A 14 -8.15 -0.56 19.11
N LEU A 15 -8.13 -1.89 19.17
CA LEU A 15 -8.02 -2.79 18.02
C LEU A 15 -9.24 -2.80 17.09
N ARG A 16 -10.44 -2.33 17.50
CA ARG A 16 -11.64 -2.38 16.64
C ARG A 16 -11.90 -1.12 15.82
N LEU A 17 -11.47 0.05 16.29
CA LEU A 17 -11.74 1.33 15.61
C LEU A 17 -10.93 1.52 14.32
N ALA A 18 -9.83 0.78 14.14
CA ALA A 18 -9.00 0.87 12.93
C ALA A 18 -9.71 0.37 11.65
N PHE A 19 -10.86 -0.30 11.76
CA PHE A 19 -11.58 -0.91 10.64
C PHE A 19 -12.94 -0.25 10.32
N GLU A 20 -13.39 0.70 11.14
CA GLU A 20 -14.67 1.39 10.96
C GLU A 20 -14.43 2.90 10.84
N TYR A 21 -14.49 3.42 9.62
CA TYR A 21 -14.34 4.84 9.35
C TYR A 21 -15.67 5.58 9.59
N GLU A 22 -15.67 6.54 10.50
CA GLU A 22 -16.80 7.45 10.75
C GLU A 22 -16.47 8.87 10.23
N PRO A 23 -17.20 9.40 9.23
CA PRO A 23 -16.84 10.64 8.52
C PRO A 23 -16.98 11.93 9.35
N ASP A 24 -17.75 11.90 10.44
CA ASP A 24 -18.00 13.07 11.28
C ASP A 24 -16.90 13.30 12.34
N ILE A 25 -15.94 12.37 12.45
CA ILE A 25 -14.79 12.50 13.35
C ILE A 25 -13.66 13.26 12.64
N GLU A 26 -13.17 14.34 13.24
CA GLU A 26 -11.96 15.02 12.81
C GLU A 26 -10.70 14.25 13.28
N TYR A 27 -10.37 13.16 12.58
CA TYR A 27 -9.24 12.30 12.96
C TYR A 27 -7.90 13.04 13.03
N SER A 28 -7.68 14.07 12.21
CA SER A 28 -6.46 14.88 12.23
C SER A 28 -6.25 15.64 13.54
N ALA A 29 -7.33 15.91 14.30
CA ALA A 29 -7.28 16.60 15.59
C ALA A 29 -7.38 15.63 16.78
N HIS A 30 -7.53 14.33 16.53
CA HIS A 30 -7.76 13.34 17.59
C HIS A 30 -6.46 13.08 18.39
N PRO A 31 -6.48 13.14 19.74
CA PRO A 31 -5.26 13.06 20.57
C PRO A 31 -4.49 11.74 20.44
N ASN A 32 -5.15 10.67 20.00
CA ASN A 32 -4.53 9.36 19.76
C ASN A 32 -4.08 9.14 18.31
N VAL A 33 -4.38 10.06 17.39
CA VAL A 33 -3.95 10.01 15.98
C VAL A 33 -2.77 10.95 15.81
N LEU A 34 -1.66 10.58 16.42
CA LEU A 34 -0.40 11.32 16.34
C LEU A 34 0.38 10.87 15.10
N ILE A 35 0.15 11.56 13.98
CA ILE A 35 1.03 11.46 12.81
C ILE A 35 2.07 12.56 12.97
N ASP A 36 3.27 12.19 13.42
CA ASP A 36 4.39 13.10 13.59
C ASP A 36 4.83 13.75 12.26
N ALA A 37 5.75 14.72 12.33
CA ALA A 37 6.40 15.25 11.14
C ALA A 37 7.23 14.16 10.43
N MET A 38 7.27 14.22 9.09
CA MET A 38 8.16 13.40 8.27
C MET A 38 9.55 14.06 8.22
N ASP A 39 10.25 14.07 9.35
CA ASP A 39 11.51 14.80 9.54
C ASP A 39 12.67 13.88 9.95
N LYS A 40 12.43 12.57 10.08
CA LYS A 40 13.45 11.58 10.44
C LYS A 40 14.06 11.00 9.18
N GLU A 41 15.37 10.97 9.10
CA GLU A 41 16.08 10.35 8.00
C GLU A 41 16.23 8.83 8.24
N CYS A 42 15.89 8.01 7.24
CA CYS A 42 16.07 6.57 7.32
C CYS A 42 17.56 6.23 7.11
N PRO A 43 18.24 5.53 8.04
CA PRO A 43 19.69 5.29 7.93
C PRO A 43 20.08 4.35 6.78
N ASN A 44 19.11 3.62 6.20
CA ASN A 44 19.36 2.67 5.13
C ASN A 44 19.17 3.26 3.71
N CYS A 45 18.28 4.23 3.54
CA CYS A 45 17.95 4.79 2.21
C CYS A 45 17.96 6.33 2.16
N HIS A 46 18.26 7.00 3.27
CA HIS A 46 18.31 8.46 3.41
C HIS A 46 17.00 9.20 3.08
N ALA A 47 15.87 8.49 2.97
CA ALA A 47 14.56 9.09 2.80
C ALA A 47 14.03 9.65 4.13
N LEU A 48 13.25 10.74 4.06
CA LEU A 48 12.47 11.21 5.19
C LEU A 48 11.33 10.23 5.50
N LYS A 49 11.10 9.97 6.78
CA LYS A 49 10.10 9.04 7.31
C LYS A 49 9.45 9.59 8.57
N PHE A 50 8.32 9.00 8.97
CA PHE A 50 7.72 9.29 10.27
C PHE A 50 8.51 8.63 11.41
N THR A 51 8.46 9.23 12.62
CA THR A 51 9.14 8.72 13.82
C THR A 51 8.82 7.25 14.10
N HIS A 52 7.55 6.86 13.93
CA HIS A 52 7.04 5.52 14.24
C HIS A 52 6.82 4.63 13.00
N GLU A 53 7.36 5.04 11.84
CA GLU A 53 7.27 4.24 10.62
C GLU A 53 8.09 2.94 10.74
N SER A 54 7.48 1.82 10.36
CA SER A 54 8.11 0.51 10.39
C SER A 54 9.29 0.44 9.41
N ALA A 55 10.34 -0.30 9.81
CA ALA A 55 11.50 -0.53 8.96
C ALA A 55 11.08 -1.16 7.62
N GLY A 56 11.58 -0.62 6.51
CA GLY A 56 11.27 -1.10 5.16
C GLY A 56 10.20 -0.28 4.42
N MET A 57 9.34 0.44 5.12
CA MET A 57 8.39 1.38 4.49
C MET A 57 9.10 2.63 3.91
N CYS A 58 10.26 2.97 4.49
CA CYS A 58 11.03 4.16 4.10
C CYS A 58 11.71 4.05 2.72
N ARG A 59 11.64 2.92 2.00
CA ARG A 59 12.31 2.78 0.69
C ARG A 59 11.68 3.72 -0.35
N ALA A 60 12.31 4.89 -0.47
CA ALA A 60 12.54 5.67 -1.67
C ALA A 60 11.39 6.52 -2.21
N SER A 61 10.74 7.38 -1.41
CA SER A 61 9.72 8.30 -1.98
C SER A 61 8.64 7.56 -2.80
N GLY A 62 8.37 6.28 -2.49
CA GLY A 62 7.50 5.37 -3.25
C GLY A 62 8.15 4.56 -4.38
N LYS A 63 9.46 4.61 -4.62
CA LYS A 63 10.14 3.85 -5.69
C LYS A 63 10.69 2.52 -5.18
N VAL A 64 9.91 1.47 -5.36
CA VAL A 64 10.39 0.10 -5.20
C VAL A 64 11.53 -0.13 -6.20
N GLN A 65 12.76 -0.38 -5.70
CA GLN A 65 13.84 -0.89 -6.52
C GLN A 65 13.52 -2.35 -6.83
N LEU A 66 12.79 -2.58 -7.92
CA LEU A 66 12.52 -3.92 -8.41
C LEU A 66 13.83 -4.53 -8.94
N PRO A 67 14.05 -5.84 -8.74
CA PRO A 67 15.07 -6.56 -9.49
C PRO A 67 14.87 -6.32 -10.99
N GLU A 68 15.95 -6.37 -11.76
CA GLU A 68 15.85 -6.38 -13.21
C GLU A 68 14.99 -7.57 -13.64
N ILE A 69 13.93 -7.28 -14.42
CA ILE A 69 13.06 -8.33 -14.94
C ILE A 69 13.79 -8.95 -16.11
N GLU A 70 14.21 -10.20 -15.96
CA GLU A 70 14.82 -10.96 -17.04
C GLU A 70 13.84 -11.06 -18.21
N THR A 71 14.36 -10.90 -19.44
CA THR A 71 13.55 -11.08 -20.64
C THR A 71 13.06 -12.53 -20.72
N PRO A 72 11.75 -12.76 -20.91
CA PRO A 72 11.23 -14.12 -21.04
C PRO A 72 11.85 -14.85 -22.24
N PRO A 73 11.96 -16.19 -22.21
CA PRO A 73 12.41 -16.95 -23.36
C PRO A 73 11.39 -16.91 -24.51
N GLU A 74 11.83 -17.04 -25.76
CA GLU A 74 10.92 -17.21 -26.90
C GLU A 74 10.23 -18.58 -26.90
N PRO A 75 8.95 -18.68 -27.32
CA PRO A 75 8.12 -17.65 -27.96
C PRO A 75 7.31 -16.76 -26.99
N LEU A 76 7.53 -16.90 -25.67
CA LEU A 76 6.72 -16.19 -24.67
C LEU A 76 6.95 -14.68 -24.72
N ASN A 77 8.18 -14.24 -25.00
CA ASN A 77 8.49 -12.83 -25.13
C ASN A 77 7.77 -12.20 -26.33
N ASP A 78 7.83 -12.80 -27.52
CA ASP A 78 7.08 -12.34 -28.70
C ASP A 78 5.56 -12.27 -28.45
N LEU A 79 5.01 -13.27 -27.76
CA LEU A 79 3.59 -13.27 -27.36
C LEU A 79 3.26 -12.12 -26.41
N LEU A 80 4.13 -11.81 -25.45
CA LEU A 80 3.95 -10.76 -24.45
C LEU A 80 4.11 -9.34 -25.03
N ILE A 81 5.05 -9.12 -25.95
CA ILE A 81 5.31 -7.79 -26.53
C ILE A 81 4.41 -7.47 -27.74
N GLY A 82 3.66 -8.44 -28.25
CA GLY A 82 2.68 -8.21 -29.31
C GLY A 82 3.22 -8.35 -30.73
N THR A 83 4.40 -8.96 -30.89
CA THR A 83 5.03 -9.19 -32.21
C THR A 83 4.54 -10.46 -32.88
N ASP A 84 4.03 -11.41 -32.10
CA ASP A 84 3.48 -12.67 -32.61
C ASP A 84 2.02 -12.51 -33.11
N PRO A 85 1.63 -13.13 -34.24
CA PRO A 85 0.24 -13.12 -34.73
C PRO A 85 -0.80 -13.58 -33.69
N ASP A 86 -0.42 -14.49 -32.80
CA ASP A 86 -1.27 -15.06 -31.74
C ASP A 86 -1.23 -14.27 -30.43
N SER A 87 -0.48 -13.16 -30.34
CA SER A 87 -0.43 -12.32 -29.13
C SER A 87 -1.82 -11.90 -28.65
N ASN A 88 -2.75 -11.62 -29.56
CA ASN A 88 -4.13 -11.28 -29.19
C ASN A 88 -4.87 -12.45 -28.53
N LEU A 89 -4.62 -13.68 -28.97
CA LEU A 89 -5.22 -14.88 -28.37
C LEU A 89 -4.64 -15.16 -26.98
N PHE A 90 -3.34 -14.91 -26.81
CA PHE A 90 -2.62 -15.08 -25.55
C PHE A 90 -2.93 -13.99 -24.51
N LEU A 91 -2.92 -12.71 -24.89
CA LEU A 91 -3.07 -11.58 -23.98
C LEU A 91 -4.52 -11.38 -23.50
N LYS A 92 -5.53 -11.72 -24.31
CA LYS A 92 -6.95 -11.58 -23.93
C LYS A 92 -7.30 -12.30 -22.60
N PRO A 93 -6.91 -13.57 -22.41
CA PRO A 93 -7.15 -14.30 -21.16
C PRO A 93 -6.01 -14.22 -20.13
N ILE A 94 -4.95 -13.41 -20.33
CA ILE A 94 -3.73 -13.46 -19.49
C ILE A 94 -4.02 -13.26 -17.99
N ARG A 95 -5.00 -12.43 -17.65
CA ARG A 95 -5.41 -12.23 -16.25
C ARG A 95 -5.93 -13.52 -15.62
N THR A 96 -6.71 -14.30 -16.37
CA THR A 96 -7.24 -15.59 -15.91
C THR A 96 -6.11 -16.58 -15.64
N PHE A 97 -5.15 -16.68 -16.57
CA PHE A 97 -3.96 -17.52 -16.38
C PHE A 97 -3.13 -17.09 -15.16
N ASN A 98 -2.88 -15.80 -15.00
CA ASN A 98 -2.09 -15.28 -13.87
C ASN A 98 -2.78 -15.43 -12.51
N SER A 99 -4.10 -15.63 -12.50
CA SER A 99 -4.87 -15.81 -11.25
C SER A 99 -4.79 -17.25 -10.70
N CYS A 100 -4.18 -18.18 -11.44
CA CYS A 100 -4.03 -19.58 -11.04
C CYS A 100 -2.79 -19.84 -10.15
N PHE A 101 -1.98 -18.82 -9.89
CA PHE A 101 -0.76 -18.86 -9.08
C PHE A 101 -0.82 -17.79 -7.99
#